data_AF-A0A2V5MI64-F1
#
_entry.id   AF-A0A2V5MI64-F1
#
_cell.length_a   1.000
_cell.length_b   1.000
_cell.length_c   1.000
_cell.angle_alpha   90.00
_cell.angle_beta   90.00
_cell.angle_gamma   90.00
#
_symmetry.space_group_name_H-M   'P 1'
#
loop_
_entity.id
_entity.type
_entity.pdbx_description
1 polymer ?
#
loop_
_entity_poly.entity_id
_entity_poly.type
_entity_poly.pdbx_seq_one_letter_code
_entity_poly.pdbx_strand_id
1 'polypeptide(L)'
;MINEWMAANTTLADPSNGSLSPHFDDWFELYNPGTNDVDLAGYYLTDDLAVSNKWVIPNGKTITAGGYLLVWADEEASANNYNADLHANFKLN
;
A
#
# COMPACT_ATOMS: atom_id res chain seq x y z
N MET A 1 -5.10 8.45 -8.20
CA MET A 1 -6.48 8.06 -7.89
C MET A 1 -6.43 7.25 -6.61
N ILE A 2 -7.20 7.62 -5.59
CA ILE A 2 -7.30 6.92 -4.31
C ILE A 2 -8.79 6.65 -4.11
N ASN A 3 -9.14 5.40 -3.79
CA ASN A 3 -10.54 5.01 -3.59
C ASN A 3 -10.92 5.03 -2.13
N GLU A 4 -10.06 4.47 -1.26
CA GLU A 4 -10.31 4.38 0.17
C GLU A 4 -9.05 4.71 0.99
N TRP A 5 -9.26 5.20 2.21
CA TRP A 5 -8.23 5.64 3.15
C TRP A 5 -8.66 5.27 4.57
N MET A 6 -7.78 4.64 5.35
CA MET A 6 -8.01 4.29 6.75
C MET A 6 -6.74 4.51 7.59
N ALA A 7 -6.57 5.71 8.14
CA ALA A 7 -5.46 6.10 9.02
C ALA A 7 -5.70 5.85 10.53
N ALA A 8 -6.69 5.02 10.87
CA ALA A 8 -7.00 4.65 12.25
C ALA A 8 -7.69 3.28 12.26
N ASN A 9 -7.04 2.31 11.65
CA ASN A 9 -7.58 0.98 11.48
C ASN A 9 -7.71 0.28 12.83
N THR A 10 -8.85 -0.38 13.05
CA THR A 10 -9.13 -1.17 14.27
C THR A 10 -9.79 -2.51 13.96
N THR A 11 -10.00 -2.79 12.67
CA THR A 11 -10.87 -3.87 12.20
C THR A 11 -10.21 -4.79 11.18
N LEU A 12 -9.29 -4.27 10.37
CA LEU A 12 -8.58 -5.04 9.36
C LEU A 12 -7.19 -5.39 9.90
N ALA A 13 -6.95 -6.65 10.24
CA ALA A 13 -5.61 -7.06 10.67
C ALA A 13 -4.67 -7.16 9.47
N ASP A 14 -3.45 -6.63 9.58
CA ASP A 14 -2.37 -6.93 8.65
C ASP A 14 -2.02 -8.43 8.75
N PRO A 15 -2.15 -9.21 7.66
CA PRO A 15 -1.85 -10.63 7.66
C PRO A 15 -0.35 -10.96 7.66
N SER A 16 0.56 -9.97 7.79
CA SER A 16 2.00 -10.18 7.74
C SER A 16 2.47 -11.32 8.67
N ASN A 17 3.12 -12.30 8.02
CA ASN A 17 3.34 -13.66 8.48
C ASN A 17 4.37 -13.76 9.61
N GLY A 18 3.98 -13.43 10.85
CA GLY A 18 4.80 -13.77 12.02
C GLY A 18 4.51 -13.06 13.33
N SER A 19 3.68 -12.01 13.36
CA SER A 19 3.36 -11.39 14.64
C SER A 19 2.27 -12.15 15.39
N LEU A 20 2.53 -12.49 16.66
CA LEU A 20 1.58 -13.16 17.55
C LEU A 20 0.41 -12.25 17.97
N SER A 21 0.34 -11.03 17.43
CA SER A 21 -0.72 -10.06 17.64
C SER A 21 -1.15 -9.46 16.30
N PRO A 22 -2.46 -9.33 16.03
CA PRO A 22 -2.93 -8.61 14.85
C PRO A 22 -2.49 -7.14 14.94
N HIS A 23 -1.76 -6.68 13.94
CA HIS A 23 -1.48 -5.25 13.76
C HIS A 23 -2.61 -4.62 12.98
N PHE A 24 -3.08 -3.47 13.43
CA PHE A 24 -4.11 -2.70 12.76
C PHE A 24 -3.49 -1.41 12.22
N ASP A 25 -2.48 -1.57 11.39
CA ASP A 25 -1.78 -0.44 10.79
C ASP A 25 -2.67 0.29 9.78
N ASP A 26 -2.25 1.52 9.51
CA ASP A 26 -2.87 2.38 8.53
C ASP A 26 -2.78 1.76 7.14
N TRP A 27 -3.80 1.98 6.33
CA TRP A 27 -3.78 1.54 4.95
C TRP A 27 -4.58 2.47 4.06
N PHE A 28 -4.31 2.40 2.77
CA PHE A 28 -5.10 3.04 1.73
C PHE A 28 -5.23 2.11 0.53
N GLU A 29 -6.24 2.37 -0.29
CA GLU A 29 -6.53 1.55 -1.46
C GLU A 29 -6.43 2.38 -2.74
N LEU A 30 -5.66 1.83 -3.69
CA LEU A 30 -5.60 2.31 -5.05
C LEU A 30 -6.59 1.50 -5.90
N TYR A 31 -7.47 2.19 -6.60
CA TYR A 31 -8.40 1.60 -7.57
C TYR A 31 -7.93 1.95 -8.99
N ASN A 32 -8.08 1.02 -9.92
CA ASN A 32 -7.93 1.29 -11.35
C ASN A 32 -9.32 1.32 -12.02
N PRO A 33 -9.85 2.49 -12.41
CA PRO A 33 -11.18 2.60 -13.00
C PRO A 33 -11.14 2.35 -14.51
N GLY A 34 -9.93 2.17 -15.06
CA GLY A 34 -9.69 2.07 -16.49
C GLY A 34 -10.07 0.70 -17.03
N THR A 35 -9.97 0.57 -18.34
CA THR A 35 -10.23 -0.67 -19.07
C THR A 35 -8.97 -1.49 -19.33
N ASN A 36 -7.80 -1.00 -18.93
CA ASN A 36 -6.50 -1.63 -19.12
C ASN A 36 -5.82 -1.82 -17.77
N ASP A 37 -4.97 -2.83 -17.68
CA ASP A 37 -4.11 -3.05 -16.53
C ASP A 37 -3.08 -1.92 -16.39
N VAL A 38 -2.78 -1.55 -15.14
CA VAL A 38 -1.83 -0.49 -14.79
C VAL A 38 -0.68 -1.11 -14.00
N ASP A 39 0.51 -1.14 -14.61
CA ASP A 39 1.75 -1.46 -13.91
C ASP A 39 2.22 -0.24 -13.11
N LEU A 40 2.36 -0.42 -11.80
CA LEU A 40 2.78 0.62 -10.86
C LEU A 40 4.27 0.56 -10.52
N ALA A 41 5.03 -0.35 -11.12
CA ALA A 41 6.47 -0.43 -10.91
C ALA A 41 7.15 0.93 -11.15
N GLY A 42 7.90 1.42 -10.16
CA GLY A 42 8.62 2.69 -10.26
C GLY A 42 7.78 3.95 -9.99
N TYR A 43 6.48 3.81 -9.73
CA TYR A 43 5.67 4.93 -9.25
C TYR A 43 6.07 5.29 -7.82
N TYR A 44 5.86 6.55 -7.46
CA TYR A 44 6.11 7.03 -6.10
C TYR A 44 4.82 7.22 -5.32
N LEU A 45 4.84 6.84 -4.04
CA LEU A 45 3.83 7.17 -3.05
C LEU A 45 4.44 8.09 -2.00
N THR A 46 3.62 9.01 -1.51
CA THR A 46 3.97 9.92 -0.42
C THR A 46 2.73 10.37 0.33
N ASP A 47 2.87 10.58 1.63
CA ASP A 47 1.96 11.30 2.52
C ASP A 47 2.34 12.79 2.67
N ASP A 48 3.49 13.22 2.13
CA ASP A 48 3.98 14.60 2.19
C ASP A 48 4.07 15.21 0.78
N LEU A 49 3.23 16.21 0.52
CA LEU A 49 3.20 16.94 -0.76
C LEU A 49 4.50 17.70 -1.06
N ALA A 50 5.33 17.99 -0.05
CA ALA A 50 6.66 18.57 -0.24
C ALA A 50 7.70 17.53 -0.68
N VAL A 51 7.43 16.24 -0.51
CA VAL A 51 8.33 15.12 -0.85
C VAL A 51 7.62 14.12 -1.75
N SER A 52 7.51 14.43 -3.05
CA SER A 52 6.75 13.62 -4.01
C SER A 52 7.34 12.23 -4.30
N ASN A 53 8.57 11.94 -3.85
CA ASN A 53 9.32 10.72 -4.16
C ASN A 53 9.71 9.90 -2.91
N LYS A 54 8.89 9.98 -1.85
CA LYS A 54 9.18 9.37 -0.53
C LYS A 54 9.37 7.85 -0.59
N TRP A 55 8.51 7.16 -1.33
CA TRP A 55 8.58 5.71 -1.48
C TRP A 55 8.35 5.28 -2.92
N VAL A 56 9.18 4.36 -3.42
CA VAL A 56 9.00 3.77 -4.75
C VAL A 56 8.29 2.42 -4.63
N ILE A 57 7.27 2.22 -5.45
CA ILE A 57 6.56 0.94 -5.54
C ILE A 57 7.49 -0.07 -6.22
N PRO A 58 7.74 -1.25 -5.60
CA PRO A 58 8.58 -2.29 -6.15
C PRO A 58 7.95 -2.90 -7.42
N ASN A 59 8.78 -3.59 -8.20
CA ASN A 59 8.33 -4.28 -9.40
C ASN A 59 7.26 -5.35 -9.10
N GLY A 60 6.43 -5.67 -10.11
CA GLY A 60 5.44 -6.74 -10.01
C GLY A 60 4.13 -6.34 -9.33
N LYS A 61 3.89 -5.03 -9.16
CA LYS A 61 2.65 -4.49 -8.62
C LYS A 61 1.82 -3.93 -9.77
N THR A 62 0.83 -4.69 -10.20
CA THR A 62 -0.10 -4.32 -11.28
C THR A 62 -1.51 -4.30 -10.73
N ILE A 63 -2.26 -3.24 -11.04
CA ILE A 63 -3.70 -3.19 -10.78
C ILE A 63 -4.42 -3.49 -12.10
N THR A 64 -5.13 -4.62 -12.16
CA THR A 64 -5.92 -4.97 -13.33
C THR A 64 -7.04 -3.96 -13.60
N ALA A 65 -7.59 -3.95 -14.80
CA ALA A 65 -8.77 -3.14 -15.11
C ALA A 65 -9.91 -3.39 -14.10
N GLY A 66 -10.39 -2.35 -13.44
CA GLY A 66 -11.41 -2.46 -12.38
C GLY A 66 -10.91 -3.08 -11.06
N GLY A 67 -9.61 -3.34 -10.94
CA GLY A 67 -8.99 -3.95 -9.77
C GLY A 67 -8.58 -2.94 -8.70
N TYR A 68 -8.18 -3.48 -7.55
CA TYR A 68 -7.79 -2.73 -6.36
C TYR A 68 -6.44 -3.21 -5.84
N LEU A 69 -5.71 -2.33 -5.16
CA LEU A 69 -4.48 -2.63 -4.46
C LEU A 69 -4.49 -1.93 -3.10
N LEU A 70 -4.52 -2.73 -2.05
CA LEU A 70 -4.33 -2.27 -0.68
C LEU A 70 -2.84 -2.03 -0.43
N VAL A 71 -2.55 -0.90 0.21
CA VAL A 71 -1.20 -0.50 0.62
C VAL A 71 -1.22 -0.27 2.12
N TRP A 72 -0.44 -1.05 2.85
CA TRP A 72 -0.16 -0.83 4.27
C TRP A 72 0.83 0.33 4.40
N ALA A 73 0.51 1.31 5.22
CA ALA A 73 1.35 2.48 5.52
C ALA A 73 1.87 2.35 6.96
N ASP A 74 2.78 1.39 7.15
CA ASP A 74 3.20 0.88 8.46
C ASP A 74 4.69 1.13 8.78
N GLU A 75 5.43 1.73 7.85
CA GLU A 75 6.89 1.89 7.87
C GLU A 75 7.70 0.59 7.68
N GLU A 76 7.04 -0.52 7.34
CA GLU A 76 7.66 -1.84 7.25
C GLU A 76 7.89 -2.27 5.78
N ALA A 77 8.49 -1.41 4.97
CA ALA A 77 8.77 -1.72 3.56
C ALA A 77 9.64 -2.98 3.34
N SER A 78 10.32 -3.48 4.36
CA SER A 78 11.04 -4.75 4.31
C SER A 78 10.11 -5.98 4.19
N ALA A 79 8.85 -5.86 4.63
CA ALA A 79 7.82 -6.89 4.56
C ALA A 79 7.51 -7.31 3.12
N ASN A 80 7.70 -6.41 2.15
CA ASN A 80 7.53 -6.69 0.71
C ASN A 80 8.41 -7.83 0.19
N ASN A 81 9.47 -8.24 0.92
CA ASN A 81 10.31 -9.38 0.56
C ASN A 81 9.73 -10.73 1.02
N TYR A 82 8.74 -10.70 1.90
CA TYR A 82 8.25 -11.88 2.62
C TYR A 82 6.77 -12.16 2.35
N ASN A 83 5.99 -11.15 1.96
CA ASN A 83 4.57 -11.28 1.63
C ASN A 83 4.23 -10.68 0.24
N ALA A 84 3.05 -11.04 -0.26
CA ALA A 84 2.54 -10.51 -1.53
C ALA A 84 1.90 -9.12 -1.36
N ASP A 85 1.58 -8.74 -0.13
CA ASP A 85 1.02 -7.44 0.23
C ASP A 85 2.02 -6.31 -0.05
N LEU A 86 1.53 -5.07 -0.05
CA LEU A 86 2.34 -3.90 -0.36
C LEU A 86 2.47 -3.04 0.89
N HIS A 87 3.69 -2.90 1.42
CA HIS A 87 4.00 -2.16 2.65
C HIS A 87 4.87 -0.94 2.32
N ALA A 88 4.39 0.25 2.63
CA ALA A 88 5.08 1.51 2.38
C ALA A 88 6.12 1.83 3.47
N ASN A 89 7.11 2.68 3.16
CA ASN A 89 8.12 3.10 4.14
C ASN A 89 7.70 4.32 5.00
N PHE A 90 6.39 4.57 5.10
CA PHE A 90 5.82 5.71 5.80
C PHE A 90 4.48 5.35 6.45
N LYS A 91 4.06 6.15 7.43
CA LYS A 91 2.71 6.13 8.02
C LYS A 91 1.84 7.27 7.50
N LEU A 92 0.53 7.14 7.69
CA LEU A 92 -0.42 8.20 7.38
C LEU A 92 -0.47 9.19 8.55
N ASN A 93 -0.44 10.49 8.24
CA ASN A 93 -0.47 11.59 9.22
C ASN A 93 -1.81 12.33 9.19
#